data_AF-A0A2P0QMG8-F1
#
_entry.id   AF-A0A2P0QMG8-F1
#
_cell.length_a   1.000
_cell.length_b   1.000
_cell.length_c   1.000
_cell.angle_alpha   90.00
_cell.angle_beta   90.00
_cell.angle_gamma   90.00
#
_symmetry.space_group_name_H-M   'P 1'
#
loop_
_entity.id
_entity.type
_entity.pdbx_description
1 polymer ?
#
loop_
_entity_poly.entity_id
_entity_poly.type
_entity_poly.pdbx_seq_one_letter_code
_entity_poly.pdbx_strand_id
1 'polypeptide(L)'
;REVADMMKSGRFGIIFFGMGVTQSLSKNHNIDEAIALTKHLNEFTKFSIMPMRGHYNVTGSGEVFAWQFGFPYAVDLTRGFARYNPGDTSTIDLLVRGEVD
;
A
#
# COMPACT_ATOMS: atom_id res chain seq x y z
N ARG A 1 19.82 -7.85 -16.47
CA ARG A 1 21.07 -7.98 -15.68
C ARG A 1 21.67 -6.61 -15.41
N GLU A 2 21.91 -5.80 -16.44
CA GLU A 2 22.42 -4.42 -16.34
C GLU A 2 21.71 -3.55 -15.28
N VAL A 3 20.37 -3.51 -15.27
CA VAL A 3 19.61 -2.73 -14.27
C VAL A 3 19.88 -3.18 -12.83
N ALA A 4 19.96 -4.49 -12.59
CA ALA A 4 20.22 -5.01 -11.25
C ALA A 4 21.64 -4.66 -10.77
N ASP A 5 22.62 -4.71 -11.67
CA ASP A 5 24.00 -4.33 -11.35
C ASP A 5 24.13 -2.82 -11.10
N MET A 6 23.39 -2.01 -11.85
CA MET A 6 23.26 -0.56 -11.60
C MET A 6 22.61 -0.26 -10.25
N MET A 7 21.53 -0.97 -9.88
CA MET A 7 20.89 -0.77 -8.58
C MET A 7 21.81 -1.15 -7.41
N LYS A 8 22.56 -2.25 -7.53
CA LYS A 8 23.50 -2.70 -6.48
C LYS A 8 24.73 -1.81 -6.32
N SER A 9 25.15 -1.09 -7.36
CA SER A 9 26.39 -0.27 -7.32
C SER A 9 26.23 1.08 -6.63
N GLY A 10 24.99 1.53 -6.39
CA GLY A 10 24.69 2.77 -5.68
C GLY A 10 25.12 2.75 -4.21
N ARG A 11 25.21 3.94 -3.59
CA ARG A 11 25.42 4.08 -2.13
C ARG A 11 24.11 4.20 -1.33
N PHE A 12 23.08 4.72 -1.99
CA PHE A 12 21.73 4.84 -1.47
C PHE A 12 20.75 4.84 -2.65
N GLY A 13 19.72 4.02 -2.59
CA GLY A 13 18.66 3.96 -3.61
C GLY A 13 17.26 4.13 -3.00
N ILE A 14 16.34 4.67 -3.79
CA ILE A 14 14.94 4.79 -3.41
C ILE A 14 14.03 4.40 -4.58
N ILE A 15 13.00 3.60 -4.29
CA ILE A 15 11.95 3.25 -5.23
C ILE A 15 10.72 4.08 -4.90
N PHE A 16 10.35 5.01 -5.80
CA PHE A 16 9.07 5.70 -5.74
C PHE A 16 8.06 4.94 -6.58
N PHE A 17 6.89 4.62 -6.02
CA PHE A 17 5.85 3.90 -6.73
C PHE A 17 4.49 4.60 -6.62
N GLY A 18 3.63 4.44 -7.62
CA GLY A 18 2.32 5.07 -7.68
C GLY A 18 1.28 4.23 -8.42
N MET A 19 0.27 4.90 -8.98
CA MET A 19 -0.92 4.26 -9.52
C MET A 19 -0.66 3.23 -10.63
N GLY A 20 0.43 3.39 -11.40
CA GLY A 20 0.82 2.45 -12.46
C GLY A 20 1.05 1.02 -11.96
N VAL A 21 1.45 0.83 -10.70
CA VAL A 21 1.63 -0.50 -10.09
C VAL A 21 0.48 -0.88 -9.15
N THR A 22 -0.25 0.07 -8.58
CA THR A 22 -1.36 -0.23 -7.65
C THR A 22 -2.69 -0.50 -8.36
N GLN A 23 -2.88 0.00 -9.59
CA GLN A 23 -4.12 -0.16 -10.38
C GLN A 23 -3.98 -1.04 -11.62
N SER A 24 -2.77 -1.55 -11.90
CA SER A 24 -2.56 -2.58 -12.91
C SER A 24 -2.96 -3.97 -12.39
N LEU A 25 -2.96 -4.96 -13.30
CA LEU A 25 -3.18 -6.36 -12.95
C LEU A 25 -2.31 -6.76 -11.75
N SER A 26 -2.85 -7.59 -10.86
CA SER A 26 -2.22 -8.04 -9.60
C SER A 26 -2.19 -7.04 -8.43
N LYS A 27 -2.46 -5.75 -8.66
CA LYS A 27 -2.70 -4.72 -7.62
C LYS A 27 -1.69 -4.75 -6.45
N ASN A 28 -2.09 -5.28 -5.28
CA ASN A 28 -1.27 -5.35 -4.07
C ASN A 28 -0.04 -6.25 -4.23
N HIS A 29 -0.11 -7.32 -5.04
CA HIS A 29 1.02 -8.22 -5.26
C HIS A 29 2.19 -7.53 -5.98
N ASN A 30 1.90 -6.52 -6.83
CA ASN A 30 2.97 -5.71 -7.42
C ASN A 30 3.77 -4.96 -6.35
N ILE A 31 3.10 -4.56 -5.27
CA ILE A 31 3.71 -3.83 -4.15
C ILE A 31 4.47 -4.78 -3.24
N ASP A 32 3.93 -5.99 -3.01
CA ASP A 32 4.62 -7.06 -2.29
C ASP A 32 5.99 -7.36 -2.92
N GLU A 33 6.03 -7.51 -4.24
CA GLU A 33 7.28 -7.76 -4.98
C GLU A 33 8.22 -6.55 -4.99
N ALA A 34 7.70 -5.33 -5.07
CA ALA A 34 8.52 -4.12 -4.97
C ALA A 34 9.17 -3.99 -3.57
N ILE A 35 8.44 -4.35 -2.51
CA ILE A 35 8.96 -4.40 -1.13
C ILE A 35 10.00 -5.52 -1.00
N ALA A 36 9.74 -6.70 -1.56
CA ALA A 36 10.68 -7.82 -1.55
C ALA A 36 11.99 -7.48 -2.29
N LEU A 37 11.91 -6.83 -3.45
CA LEU A 37 13.06 -6.30 -4.18
C LEU A 37 13.84 -5.30 -3.34
N THR A 38 13.14 -4.34 -2.71
CA THR A 38 13.77 -3.35 -1.82
C THR A 38 14.52 -4.04 -0.68
N LYS A 39 13.93 -5.07 -0.07
CA LYS A 39 14.56 -5.86 0.99
C LYS A 39 15.81 -6.58 0.49
N HIS A 40 15.75 -7.22 -0.67
CA HIS A 40 16.90 -7.93 -1.26
C HIS A 40 18.04 -6.97 -1.64
N LEU A 41 17.75 -5.78 -2.16
CA LEU A 41 18.77 -4.78 -2.47
C LEU A 41 19.52 -4.29 -1.23
N ASN A 42 18.88 -4.29 -0.05
CA ASN A 42 19.53 -3.96 1.23
C ASN A 42 20.62 -4.96 1.65
N GLU A 43 20.73 -6.13 1.00
CA GLU A 43 21.87 -7.04 1.18
C GLU A 43 23.16 -6.52 0.50
N PHE A 44 23.03 -5.60 -0.46
CA PHE A 44 24.15 -5.05 -1.23
C PHE A 44 24.44 -3.58 -0.91
N THR A 45 23.39 -2.75 -0.79
CA THR A 45 23.49 -1.31 -0.51
C THR A 45 22.19 -0.77 0.08
N LYS A 46 22.22 0.39 0.73
CA LYS A 46 21.04 0.92 1.41
C LYS A 46 19.94 1.25 0.39
N PHE A 47 18.76 0.63 0.54
CA PHE A 47 17.57 0.93 -0.26
C PHE A 47 16.36 1.26 0.59
N SER A 48 15.53 2.18 0.10
CA SER A 48 14.21 2.51 0.67
C SER A 48 13.14 2.46 -0.41
N ILE A 49 11.87 2.38 0.00
CA ILE A 49 10.72 2.44 -0.89
C ILE A 49 9.71 3.44 -0.33
N MET A 50 9.13 4.25 -1.20
CA MET A 50 8.18 5.30 -0.80
C MET A 50 6.95 5.30 -1.72
N PRO A 51 5.73 5.14 -1.17
CA PRO A 51 4.52 5.34 -1.95
C PRO A 51 4.33 6.81 -2.28
N MET A 52 4.03 7.11 -3.54
CA MET A 52 3.60 8.43 -4.00
C MET A 52 2.12 8.60 -3.64
N ARG A 53 1.88 8.93 -2.37
CA ARG A 53 0.53 9.13 -1.81
C ARG A 53 -0.16 10.28 -2.55
N GLY A 54 -1.46 10.09 -2.82
CA GLY A 54 -2.27 11.02 -3.60
C GLY A 54 -2.72 12.25 -2.80
N HIS A 55 -4.03 12.51 -2.81
CA HIS A 55 -4.63 13.74 -2.30
C HIS A 55 -4.22 14.12 -0.87
N TYR A 56 -3.93 15.42 -0.71
CA TYR A 56 -3.83 16.18 0.54
C TYR A 56 -3.48 15.32 1.76
N ASN A 57 -4.50 14.87 2.51
CA ASN A 57 -4.31 14.17 3.78
C ASN A 57 -4.77 12.70 3.77
N VAL A 58 -4.66 12.01 2.62
CA VAL A 58 -4.99 10.57 2.52
C VAL A 58 -4.11 9.72 3.43
N THR A 59 -2.89 10.18 3.75
CA THR A 59 -2.04 9.54 4.74
C THR A 59 -2.58 9.78 6.14
N GLY A 60 -2.89 11.04 6.50
CA GLY A 60 -3.41 11.36 7.82
C GLY A 60 -4.75 10.69 8.13
N SER A 61 -5.65 10.53 7.17
CA SER A 61 -6.90 9.78 7.42
C SER A 61 -6.62 8.32 7.79
N GLY A 62 -5.64 7.70 7.13
CA GLY A 62 -5.21 6.33 7.45
C GLY A 62 -4.55 6.22 8.82
N GLU A 63 -3.69 7.17 9.18
CA GLU A 63 -3.09 7.25 10.52
C GLU A 63 -4.15 7.44 11.61
N VAL A 64 -5.18 8.27 11.32
CA VAL A 64 -6.31 8.51 12.22
C VAL A 64 -7.10 7.24 12.52
N PHE A 65 -7.48 6.51 11.48
CA PHE A 65 -8.18 5.25 11.66
C PHE A 65 -7.31 4.19 12.31
N ALA A 66 -6.02 4.15 11.98
CA ALA A 66 -5.09 3.20 12.59
C ALA A 66 -4.98 3.38 14.11
N TRP A 67 -4.83 4.63 14.60
CA TRP A 67 -4.74 4.83 16.06
C TRP A 67 -6.09 4.65 16.76
N GLN A 68 -7.21 5.04 16.14
CA GLN A 68 -8.53 4.96 16.79
C GLN A 68 -9.13 3.55 16.79
N PHE A 69 -8.95 2.82 15.69
CA PHE A 69 -9.66 1.56 15.44
C PHE A 69 -8.72 0.38 15.18
N GLY A 70 -7.41 0.60 15.09
CA GLY A 70 -6.41 -0.44 14.81
C GLY A 70 -6.23 -0.76 13.31
N PHE A 71 -6.95 -0.07 12.41
CA PHE A 71 -6.97 -0.38 10.99
C PHE A 71 -6.95 0.87 10.10
N PRO A 72 -6.27 0.86 8.95
CA PRO A 72 -5.99 2.08 8.18
C PRO A 72 -7.12 2.55 7.25
N TYR A 73 -8.09 1.71 6.90
CA TYR A 73 -9.27 2.04 6.07
C TYR A 73 -10.28 0.89 6.13
N ALA A 74 -11.40 0.95 5.40
CA ALA A 74 -12.40 -0.13 5.30
C ALA A 74 -12.85 -0.68 6.68
N VAL A 75 -13.00 0.22 7.66
CA VAL A 75 -13.37 -0.12 9.03
C VAL A 75 -14.89 -0.24 9.13
N ASP A 76 -15.37 -1.44 9.46
CA ASP A 76 -16.77 -1.72 9.77
C ASP A 76 -17.01 -1.63 11.29
N LEU A 77 -17.96 -0.78 11.69
CA LEU A 77 -18.35 -0.55 13.09
C LEU A 77 -19.77 -1.04 13.41
N THR A 78 -20.47 -1.68 12.47
CA THR A 78 -21.89 -2.05 12.59
C THR A 78 -22.18 -3.01 13.75
N ARG A 79 -21.18 -3.78 14.20
CA ARG A 79 -21.30 -4.76 15.29
C ARG A 79 -20.88 -4.23 16.66
N GLY A 80 -20.62 -2.93 16.79
CA GLY A 80 -20.16 -2.31 18.03
C GLY A 80 -18.67 -2.50 18.33
N PHE A 81 -17.91 -3.09 17.41
CA PHE A 81 -16.44 -3.19 17.45
C PHE A 81 -15.87 -3.08 16.04
N ALA A 82 -14.60 -2.70 15.93
CA ALA A 82 -13.92 -2.51 14.64
C ALA A 82 -13.59 -3.83 13.94
N ARG A 83 -13.98 -3.95 12.67
CA ARG A 83 -13.61 -5.02 11.75
C ARG A 83 -12.96 -4.44 10.50
N TYR A 84 -12.04 -5.20 9.90
CA TYR A 84 -11.26 -4.76 8.75
C TYR A 84 -11.11 -5.87 7.72
N ASN A 85 -11.87 -5.76 6.63
CA ASN A 85 -11.85 -6.69 5.51
C ASN A 85 -11.91 -5.93 4.16
N PRO A 86 -10.82 -5.32 3.68
CA PRO A 86 -10.78 -4.77 2.33
C PRO A 86 -11.11 -5.85 1.29
N GLY A 87 -11.98 -5.53 0.32
CA GLY A 87 -12.60 -6.52 -0.58
C GLY A 87 -14.01 -6.95 -0.13
N ASP A 88 -14.38 -6.61 1.12
CA ASP A 88 -15.72 -6.82 1.66
C ASP A 88 -16.32 -5.51 2.18
N THR A 89 -15.60 -4.82 3.07
CA THR A 89 -16.08 -3.60 3.77
C THR A 89 -15.57 -2.31 3.14
N SER A 90 -15.08 -2.36 1.89
CA SER A 90 -14.65 -1.15 1.18
C SER A 90 -15.81 -0.48 0.45
N THR A 91 -15.72 0.83 0.23
CA THR A 91 -16.78 1.60 -0.43
C THR A 91 -17.19 1.03 -1.78
N ILE A 92 -16.24 0.59 -2.60
CA ILE A 92 -16.53 0.02 -3.92
C ILE A 92 -17.23 -1.33 -3.79
N ASP A 93 -16.80 -2.18 -2.86
CA ASP A 93 -17.39 -3.50 -2.66
C ASP A 93 -18.84 -3.40 -2.19
N LEU A 94 -19.11 -2.52 -1.21
CA LEU A 94 -20.46 -2.29 -0.69
C LEU A 94 -21.43 -1.73 -1.75
N LEU A 95 -20.98 -0.75 -2.53
CA LEU A 95 -21.80 -0.13 -3.60
C LEU A 95 -22.10 -1.11 -4.73
N VAL A 96 -21.11 -1.89 -5.18
CA VAL A 96 -21.30 -2.89 -6.25
C VAL A 96 -22.28 -3.98 -5.84
N ARG A 97 -22.37 -4.30 -4.55
CA ARG A 97 -23.32 -5.27 -4.00
C ARG A 97 -24.67 -4.68 -3.58
N GLY A 98 -24.84 -3.35 -3.63
CA GLY A 98 -26.07 -2.68 -3.20
C GLY A 98 -26.35 -2.81 -1.69
N GLU A 99 -25.31 -2.94 -0.88
CA GLU A 99 -25.43 -3.06 0.60
C GLU A 99 -25.52 -1.70 1.29
N VAL A 100 -25.16 -0.64 0.56
CA VAL A 100 -25.23 0.77 0.97
C VAL A 100 -25.73 1.58 -0.23
N ASP A 101 -26.28 2.77 0.05
CA ASP A 101 -27.03 3.71 -0.83
C ASP A 101 -28.55 3.68 -0.59
#